data_AF-F7S0A3-F1
#
_entry.id   AF-F7S0A3-F1
#
_cell.length_a   1.000
_cell.length_b   1.000
_cell.length_c   1.000
_cell.angle_alpha   90.00
_cell.angle_beta   90.00
_cell.angle_gamma   90.00
#
_symmetry.space_group_name_H-M   'P 1'
#
loop_
_entity.id
_entity.type
_entity.pdbx_description
1 polymer ?
#
loop_
_entity_poly.entity_id
_entity_poly.type
_entity_poly.pdbx_seq_one_letter_code
_entity_poly.pdbx_strand_id
1 'polypeptide(L)'
;MSHNNFILSPLSTILNDVTTASLGAGSGIETFPLCDYVMQSVFLKLTGAQEQKMKCIRWALASDDYEYRHNKLNKRDFGDCSTYKDKESIYKDLVTQIIKIGKSDFNDNFIDKQKILNQTIDTIRDCFVGTNLYVWAENSFLDYKKISPKIDISHFARNKTNLLTGIAIEIYTDHLYRHRNRIAHNTLSYQQNLPTLRVLESETQIYENYFLYFYLLILIDNVFIDLYKKYLETLEEFPS
;
A
#
# COMPACT_ATOMS: atom_id res chain seq x y z
N MET A 1 12.84 -19.21 -2.01
CA MET A 1 12.67 -17.86 -2.59
C MET A 1 13.59 -16.94 -1.81
N SER A 2 14.53 -16.24 -2.45
CA SER A 2 15.33 -15.22 -1.73
C SER A 2 14.39 -14.10 -1.25
N HIS A 3 14.69 -13.47 -0.11
CA HIS A 3 13.91 -12.35 0.43
C HIS A 3 13.72 -11.24 -0.62
N ASN A 4 14.73 -11.02 -1.47
CA ASN A 4 14.72 -10.02 -2.54
C ASN A 4 13.61 -10.30 -3.56
N ASN A 5 13.41 -11.57 -3.96
CA ASN A 5 12.36 -11.93 -4.93
C ASN A 5 10.97 -11.60 -4.38
N PHE A 6 10.74 -11.79 -3.08
CA PHE A 6 9.46 -11.42 -2.45
C PHE A 6 9.28 -9.90 -2.40
N ILE A 7 10.33 -9.15 -2.04
CA ILE A 7 10.26 -7.68 -2.00
C ILE A 7 9.93 -7.11 -3.38
N LEU A 8 10.56 -7.63 -4.43
CA LEU A 8 10.39 -7.18 -5.81
C LEU A 8 9.09 -7.68 -6.47
N SER A 9 8.42 -8.68 -5.88
CA SER A 9 7.15 -9.18 -6.43
C SER A 9 6.01 -8.17 -6.21
N PRO A 10 5.27 -7.75 -7.26
CA PRO A 10 4.25 -6.73 -7.10
C PRO A 10 3.03 -7.29 -6.36
N LEU A 11 2.50 -6.53 -5.40
CA LEU A 11 1.31 -6.92 -4.64
C LEU A 11 0.02 -6.92 -5.48
N SER A 12 0.07 -6.34 -6.69
CA SER A 12 -1.03 -6.41 -7.66
C SER A 12 -1.34 -7.83 -8.11
N THR A 13 -0.42 -8.78 -7.94
CA THR A 13 -0.68 -10.21 -8.14
C THR A 13 -1.86 -10.71 -7.29
N ILE A 14 -1.99 -10.24 -6.05
CA ILE A 14 -3.12 -10.59 -5.17
C ILE A 14 -4.45 -10.10 -5.75
N LEU A 15 -4.45 -8.93 -6.40
CA LEU A 15 -5.64 -8.38 -7.07
C LEU A 15 -6.01 -9.21 -8.31
N ASN A 16 -5.03 -9.59 -9.12
CA ASN A 16 -5.24 -10.45 -10.28
C ASN A 16 -5.73 -11.85 -9.89
N ASP A 17 -5.22 -12.39 -8.78
CA ASP A 17 -5.64 -13.71 -8.29
C ASP A 17 -7.11 -13.71 -7.87
N VAL A 18 -7.57 -12.66 -7.17
CA VAL A 18 -8.98 -12.59 -6.76
C VAL A 18 -9.92 -12.32 -7.93
N THR A 19 -9.52 -11.47 -8.87
CA THR A 19 -10.36 -11.17 -10.05
C THR A 19 -10.54 -12.44 -10.86
N THR A 20 -9.46 -13.20 -11.09
CA THR A 20 -9.50 -14.51 -11.75
C THR A 20 -10.34 -15.53 -10.97
N ALA A 21 -10.13 -15.65 -9.65
CA ALA A 21 -10.85 -16.62 -8.82
C ALA A 21 -12.35 -16.33 -8.73
N SER A 22 -12.76 -15.07 -8.89
CA SER A 22 -14.16 -14.67 -8.77
C SER A 22 -14.93 -14.67 -10.09
N LEU A 23 -14.28 -14.85 -11.24
CA LEU A 23 -14.94 -14.89 -12.57
C LEU A 23 -16.12 -15.89 -12.62
N GLY A 24 -15.96 -17.06 -12.01
CA GLY A 24 -16.98 -18.12 -12.00
C GLY A 24 -18.23 -17.81 -11.18
N ALA A 25 -18.20 -16.78 -10.33
CA ALA A 25 -19.36 -16.38 -9.54
C ALA A 25 -20.45 -15.70 -10.40
N GLY A 26 -20.09 -15.14 -11.56
CA GLY A 26 -21.00 -14.32 -12.34
C GLY A 26 -21.17 -12.90 -11.77
N SER A 27 -22.09 -12.12 -12.34
CA SER A 27 -22.28 -10.71 -12.03
C SER A 27 -23.74 -10.31 -11.78
N GLY A 28 -24.62 -11.30 -11.56
CA GLY A 28 -26.03 -11.05 -11.27
C GLY A 28 -26.27 -10.60 -9.83
N ILE A 29 -27.51 -10.16 -9.54
CA ILE A 29 -27.91 -9.64 -8.22
C ILE A 29 -27.72 -10.66 -7.10
N GLU A 30 -27.82 -11.95 -7.42
CA GLU A 30 -27.61 -13.08 -6.51
C GLU A 30 -26.19 -13.15 -5.95
N THR A 31 -25.22 -12.58 -6.66
CA THR A 31 -23.80 -12.59 -6.27
C THR A 31 -23.32 -11.29 -5.64
N PHE A 32 -24.15 -10.24 -5.70
CA PHE A 32 -23.85 -8.95 -5.10
C PHE A 32 -23.46 -9.02 -3.60
N PRO A 33 -24.12 -9.83 -2.74
CA PRO A 33 -23.74 -9.94 -1.33
C PRO A 33 -22.34 -10.51 -1.10
N LEU A 34 -21.75 -11.21 -2.09
CA LEU A 34 -20.39 -11.77 -1.98
C LEU A 34 -19.32 -10.69 -2.07
N CYS A 35 -19.65 -9.54 -2.67
CA CYS A 35 -18.68 -8.49 -2.95
C CYS A 35 -17.94 -8.01 -1.69
N ASP A 36 -18.68 -7.72 -0.62
CA ASP A 36 -18.06 -7.19 0.61
C ASP A 36 -17.10 -8.21 1.23
N TYR A 37 -17.50 -9.48 1.34
CA TYR A 37 -16.65 -10.55 1.85
C TYR A 37 -15.37 -10.74 1.02
N VAL A 38 -15.49 -10.68 -0.31
CA VAL A 38 -14.35 -10.82 -1.21
C VAL A 38 -13.41 -9.63 -1.07
N MET A 39 -13.92 -8.39 -1.14
CA MET A 39 -13.12 -7.17 -1.02
C MET A 39 -12.43 -7.06 0.34
N GLN A 40 -13.14 -7.39 1.42
CA GLN A 40 -12.60 -7.43 2.79
C GLN A 40 -11.45 -8.44 2.92
N SER A 41 -11.62 -9.64 2.37
CA SER A 41 -10.59 -10.68 2.39
C SER A 41 -9.33 -10.24 1.64
N VAL A 42 -9.50 -9.66 0.45
CA VAL A 42 -8.40 -9.14 -0.38
C VAL A 42 -7.67 -8.01 0.33
N PHE A 43 -8.42 -7.10 0.95
CA PHE A 43 -7.86 -6.00 1.70
C PHE A 43 -6.99 -6.46 2.87
N LEU A 44 -7.43 -7.45 3.63
CA LEU A 44 -6.62 -8.07 4.69
C LEU A 44 -5.36 -8.74 4.14
N LYS A 45 -5.48 -9.49 3.03
CA LYS A 45 -4.33 -10.13 2.38
C LYS A 45 -3.30 -9.11 1.91
N LEU A 46 -3.72 -8.03 1.26
CA LEU A 46 -2.84 -6.97 0.79
C LEU A 46 -2.13 -6.24 1.93
N THR A 47 -2.88 -5.83 2.96
CA THR A 47 -2.29 -5.14 4.12
C THR A 47 -1.29 -6.03 4.85
N GLY A 48 -1.62 -7.31 5.06
CA GLY A 48 -0.69 -8.29 5.63
C GLY A 48 0.54 -8.53 4.75
N ALA A 49 0.37 -8.68 3.43
CA ALA A 49 1.50 -8.87 2.51
C ALA A 49 2.43 -7.64 2.50
N GLN A 50 1.88 -6.43 2.52
CA GLN A 50 2.67 -5.20 2.63
C GLN A 50 3.43 -5.14 3.97
N GLU A 51 2.80 -5.50 5.09
CA GLU A 51 3.47 -5.61 6.40
C GLU A 51 4.66 -6.59 6.37
N GLN A 52 4.49 -7.77 5.74
CA GLN A 52 5.58 -8.73 5.59
C GLN A 52 6.69 -8.21 4.68
N LYS A 53 6.34 -7.51 3.60
CA LYS A 53 7.32 -6.89 2.70
C LYS A 53 8.17 -5.84 3.43
N MET A 54 7.53 -5.01 4.24
CA MET A 54 8.20 -4.05 5.13
C MET A 54 9.20 -4.73 6.08
N LYS A 55 8.81 -5.85 6.70
CA LYS A 55 9.70 -6.65 7.57
C LYS A 55 10.90 -7.20 6.79
N CYS A 56 10.67 -7.72 5.59
CA CYS A 56 11.74 -8.24 4.73
C CYS A 56 12.74 -7.15 4.31
N ILE A 57 12.27 -5.96 3.93
CA ILE A 57 13.16 -4.83 3.58
C ILE A 57 14.03 -4.47 4.79
N ARG A 58 13.43 -4.35 5.98
CA ARG A 58 14.17 -4.03 7.20
C ARG A 58 15.22 -5.10 7.55
N TRP A 59 14.92 -6.37 7.32
CA TRP A 59 15.89 -7.46 7.47
C TRP A 59 17.00 -7.42 6.44
N ALA A 60 16.72 -7.07 5.19
CA ALA A 60 17.75 -6.89 4.17
C ALA A 60 18.71 -5.77 4.58
N LEU A 61 18.20 -4.59 4.92
CA LEU A 61 19.01 -3.45 5.39
C LEU A 61 19.85 -3.82 6.62
N ALA A 62 19.26 -4.54 7.56
CA ALA A 62 19.97 -5.00 8.75
C ALA A 62 20.99 -6.09 8.45
N SER A 63 20.87 -6.85 7.37
CA SER A 63 21.86 -7.87 6.98
C SER A 63 23.13 -7.22 6.43
N ASP A 64 22.98 -6.09 5.73
CA ASP A 64 24.09 -5.42 5.06
C ASP A 64 24.79 -4.36 5.94
N ASP A 65 24.08 -3.69 6.87
CA ASP A 65 24.66 -2.70 7.80
C ASP A 65 24.63 -3.18 9.26
N TYR A 66 25.80 -3.50 9.81
CA TYR A 66 25.98 -3.95 11.20
C TYR A 66 25.61 -2.88 12.24
N GLU A 67 25.90 -1.60 11.95
CA GLU A 67 25.58 -0.48 12.84
C GLU A 67 24.08 -0.22 12.88
N TYR A 68 23.42 -0.30 11.72
CA TYR A 68 21.96 -0.26 11.62
C TYR A 68 21.31 -1.39 12.42
N ARG A 69 21.82 -2.62 12.29
CA ARG A 69 21.35 -3.80 13.04
C ARG A 69 21.48 -3.59 14.55
N HIS A 70 22.64 -3.15 15.02
CA HIS A 70 22.88 -2.92 16.44
C HIS A 70 21.95 -1.84 17.00
N ASN A 71 21.80 -0.72 16.29
CA ASN A 71 20.96 0.40 16.71
C ASN A 71 19.47 0.03 16.77
N LYS A 72 18.95 -0.75 15.82
CA LYS A 72 17.53 -1.16 15.78
C LYS A 72 17.21 -2.30 16.76
N LEU A 73 18.11 -3.25 16.96
CA LEU A 73 17.91 -4.35 17.93
C LEU A 73 17.92 -3.84 19.37
N ASN A 74 18.85 -2.94 19.71
CA ASN A 74 18.97 -2.42 21.07
C ASN A 74 17.78 -1.53 21.49
N LYS A 75 17.14 -0.84 20.53
CA LYS A 75 16.00 0.04 20.81
C LYS A 75 14.66 -0.70 20.92
N ARG A 76 14.60 -2.02 20.68
CA ARG A 76 13.35 -2.80 20.57
C ARG A 76 12.34 -2.23 19.55
N ASP A 77 12.82 -1.50 18.55
CA ASP A 77 11.99 -0.84 17.51
C ASP A 77 11.61 -1.78 16.35
N PHE A 78 11.65 -3.10 16.56
CA PHE A 78 11.09 -4.07 15.63
C PHE A 78 9.58 -4.19 15.86
N GLY A 79 8.86 -3.10 15.62
CA GLY A 79 7.40 -3.11 15.61
C GLY A 79 6.84 -3.98 14.48
N ASP A 80 5.54 -4.19 14.48
CA ASP A 80 4.86 -5.06 13.50
C ASP A 80 4.76 -4.49 12.07
N CYS A 81 5.30 -3.29 11.82
CA CYS A 81 5.25 -2.60 10.53
C CYS A 81 3.82 -2.32 10.02
N SER A 82 2.83 -2.41 10.92
CA SER A 82 1.40 -2.25 10.64
C SER A 82 1.00 -0.79 10.53
N THR A 83 1.65 0.11 11.28
CA THR A 83 1.30 1.53 11.30
C THR A 83 1.90 2.29 10.12
N TYR A 84 1.33 3.46 9.80
CA TYR A 84 1.92 4.39 8.82
C TYR A 84 3.32 4.87 9.26
N LYS A 85 3.49 5.17 10.55
CA LYS A 85 4.76 5.67 11.10
C LYS A 85 5.90 4.66 10.89
N ASP A 86 5.60 3.36 11.03
CA ASP A 86 6.58 2.31 10.77
C ASP A 86 7.00 2.29 9.30
N LYS A 87 6.03 2.37 8.38
CA LYS A 87 6.29 2.42 6.93
C LYS A 87 7.10 3.65 6.54
N GLU A 88 6.78 4.82 7.09
CA GLU A 88 7.55 6.05 6.87
C GLU A 88 8.98 5.93 7.44
N SER A 89 9.15 5.27 8.60
CA SER A 89 10.48 4.98 9.12
C SER A 89 11.28 4.04 8.21
N ILE A 90 10.66 3.00 7.62
CA ILE A 90 11.36 2.10 6.70
C ILE A 90 11.77 2.86 5.44
N TYR A 91 10.89 3.70 4.90
CA TYR A 91 11.19 4.56 3.78
C TYR A 91 12.41 5.46 4.07
N LYS A 92 12.42 6.14 5.23
CA LYS A 92 13.57 6.95 5.71
C LYS A 92 14.85 6.12 5.77
N ASP A 93 14.78 4.95 6.38
CA ASP A 93 15.93 4.05 6.55
C ASP A 93 16.50 3.63 5.18
N LEU A 94 15.63 3.19 4.26
CA LEU A 94 16.01 2.74 2.92
C LEU A 94 16.66 3.87 2.10
N VAL A 95 16.04 5.05 2.08
CA VAL A 95 16.58 6.23 1.38
C VAL A 95 17.94 6.63 1.96
N THR A 96 18.08 6.62 3.30
CA THR A 96 19.34 6.97 3.97
C THR A 96 20.46 5.98 3.61
N GLN A 97 20.15 4.69 3.54
CA GLN A 97 21.13 3.67 3.18
C GLN A 97 21.60 3.82 1.72
N ILE A 98 20.67 4.05 0.79
CA ILE A 98 21.02 4.30 -0.62
C ILE A 98 21.97 5.51 -0.74
N ILE A 99 21.66 6.61 -0.06
CA ILE A 99 22.50 7.83 -0.05
C ILE A 99 23.88 7.54 0.56
N LYS A 100 23.92 6.81 1.70
CA LYS A 100 25.16 6.45 2.41
C LYS A 100 26.08 5.61 1.53
N ILE A 101 25.54 4.61 0.83
CA ILE A 101 26.32 3.68 -0.01
C ILE A 101 26.73 4.38 -1.32
N GLY A 102 25.77 5.00 -2.01
CA GLY A 102 26.01 5.65 -3.30
C GLY A 102 26.79 6.97 -3.22
N LYS A 103 27.09 7.46 -2.00
CA LYS A 103 27.78 8.75 -1.75
C LYS A 103 27.15 9.93 -2.52
N SER A 104 25.83 9.89 -2.66
CA SER A 104 25.04 10.85 -3.46
C SER A 104 23.94 11.50 -2.63
N ASP A 105 23.56 12.73 -2.96
CA ASP A 105 22.41 13.39 -2.32
C ASP A 105 21.06 12.94 -2.89
N PHE A 106 20.01 13.08 -2.07
CA PHE A 106 18.63 12.89 -2.54
C PHE A 106 18.30 13.97 -3.59
N ASN A 107 18.02 13.56 -4.82
CA ASN A 107 17.60 14.45 -5.90
C ASN A 107 16.20 14.11 -6.40
N ASP A 108 15.60 14.99 -7.20
CA ASP A 108 14.25 14.77 -7.74
C ASP A 108 14.15 13.55 -8.67
N ASN A 109 15.29 13.05 -9.17
CA ASN A 109 15.41 11.84 -9.97
C ASN A 109 15.63 10.58 -9.13
N PHE A 110 15.35 10.63 -7.82
CA PHE A 110 15.60 9.47 -6.97
C PHE A 110 14.73 8.27 -7.37
N ILE A 111 13.48 8.55 -7.72
CA ILE A 111 12.50 7.61 -8.28
C ILE A 111 11.66 8.32 -9.35
N ASP A 112 11.20 7.60 -10.36
CA ASP A 112 10.29 8.14 -11.37
C ASP A 112 8.85 8.14 -10.85
N LYS A 113 8.49 9.21 -10.13
CA LYS A 113 7.16 9.35 -9.52
C LYS A 113 6.03 9.34 -10.54
N GLN A 114 6.25 9.90 -11.73
CA GLN A 114 5.20 9.94 -12.76
C GLN A 114 4.93 8.53 -13.29
N LYS A 115 5.98 7.75 -13.53
CA LYS A 115 5.86 6.34 -13.91
C LYS A 115 5.16 5.53 -12.83
N ILE A 116 5.55 5.67 -11.56
CA ILE A 116 4.91 4.97 -10.43
C ILE A 116 3.41 5.28 -10.36
N LEU A 117 3.04 6.56 -10.50
CA LEU A 117 1.65 6.99 -10.46
C LEU A 117 0.84 6.39 -11.60
N ASN A 118 1.34 6.50 -12.83
CA ASN A 118 0.68 5.94 -14.02
C ASN A 118 0.54 4.42 -13.90
N GLN A 119 1.60 3.71 -13.51
CA GLN A 119 1.58 2.26 -13.29
C GLN A 119 0.54 1.84 -12.25
N THR A 120 0.39 2.61 -11.18
CA THR A 120 -0.60 2.34 -10.13
C THR A 120 -2.02 2.48 -10.67
N ILE A 121 -2.30 3.56 -11.42
CA ILE A 121 -3.61 3.80 -12.05
C ILE A 121 -3.93 2.69 -13.05
N ASP A 122 -2.97 2.37 -13.94
CA ASP A 122 -3.12 1.33 -14.94
C ASP A 122 -3.35 -0.04 -14.29
N THR A 123 -2.61 -0.38 -13.23
CA THR A 123 -2.79 -1.63 -12.48
C THR A 123 -4.21 -1.76 -11.93
N ILE A 124 -4.75 -0.73 -11.27
CA ILE A 124 -6.11 -0.80 -10.71
C ILE A 124 -7.16 -0.91 -11.82
N ARG A 125 -6.99 -0.16 -12.91
CA ARG A 125 -7.88 -0.27 -14.07
C ARG A 125 -7.87 -1.68 -14.63
N ASP A 126 -6.68 -2.22 -14.91
CA ASP A 126 -6.51 -3.49 -15.61
C ASP A 126 -6.92 -4.69 -14.74
N CYS A 127 -6.78 -4.59 -13.41
CA CYS A 127 -7.26 -5.62 -12.49
C CYS A 127 -8.79 -5.72 -12.47
N PHE A 128 -9.50 -4.58 -12.49
CA PHE A 128 -10.94 -4.57 -12.14
C PHE A 128 -11.88 -4.31 -13.32
N VAL A 129 -11.51 -3.50 -14.30
CA VAL A 129 -12.41 -3.16 -15.41
C VAL A 129 -12.79 -4.42 -16.19
N GLY A 130 -14.10 -4.64 -16.37
CA GLY A 130 -14.61 -5.83 -17.04
C GLY A 130 -14.76 -7.07 -16.16
N THR A 131 -14.47 -6.96 -14.86
CA THR A 131 -14.67 -8.04 -13.88
C THR A 131 -16.01 -7.95 -13.18
N ASN A 132 -16.47 -9.05 -12.60
CA ASN A 132 -17.63 -9.10 -11.71
C ASN A 132 -17.45 -8.19 -10.47
N LEU A 133 -16.23 -8.07 -9.94
CA LEU A 133 -15.92 -7.18 -8.81
C LEU A 133 -16.17 -5.69 -9.14
N TYR A 134 -15.88 -5.27 -10.38
CA TYR A 134 -16.26 -3.94 -10.86
C TYR A 134 -17.77 -3.79 -10.93
N VAL A 135 -18.48 -4.78 -11.50
CA VAL A 135 -19.95 -4.72 -11.64
C VAL A 135 -20.64 -4.65 -10.27
N TRP A 136 -20.19 -5.45 -9.31
CA TRP A 136 -20.75 -5.47 -7.96
C TRP A 136 -20.52 -4.16 -7.19
N ALA A 137 -19.43 -3.43 -7.47
CA ALA A 137 -19.08 -2.21 -6.73
C ALA A 137 -18.88 -1.01 -7.65
N GLU A 138 -19.69 -0.92 -8.72
CA GLU A 138 -19.50 0.07 -9.79
C GLU A 138 -19.49 1.51 -9.26
N ASN A 139 -20.45 1.87 -8.41
CA ASN A 139 -20.53 3.20 -7.82
C ASN A 139 -19.26 3.55 -7.02
N SER A 140 -18.77 2.62 -6.21
CA SER A 140 -17.51 2.79 -5.48
C SER A 140 -16.33 2.94 -6.44
N PHE A 141 -16.29 2.18 -7.55
CA PHE A 141 -15.23 2.36 -8.54
C PHE A 141 -15.29 3.73 -9.23
N LEU A 142 -16.49 4.23 -9.54
CA LEU A 142 -16.67 5.57 -10.11
C LEU A 142 -16.25 6.67 -9.12
N ASP A 143 -16.52 6.50 -7.83
CA ASP A 143 -16.06 7.44 -6.80
C ASP A 143 -14.53 7.41 -6.65
N TYR A 144 -13.91 6.22 -6.68
CA TYR A 144 -12.46 6.08 -6.76
C TYR A 144 -11.87 6.84 -7.96
N LYS A 145 -12.50 6.76 -9.14
CA LYS A 145 -12.07 7.51 -10.33
C LYS A 145 -12.15 9.03 -10.16
N LYS A 146 -13.06 9.54 -9.33
CA LYS A 146 -13.15 10.98 -9.00
C LYS A 146 -12.09 11.41 -7.99
N ILE A 147 -11.69 10.52 -7.09
CA ILE A 147 -10.75 10.83 -5.99
C ILE A 147 -9.30 10.64 -6.41
N SER A 148 -8.98 9.55 -7.13
CA SER A 148 -7.59 9.20 -7.48
C SER A 148 -6.81 10.31 -8.19
N PRO A 149 -7.39 11.14 -9.09
CA PRO A 149 -6.67 12.25 -9.71
C PRO A 149 -6.26 13.36 -8.72
N LYS A 150 -6.87 13.41 -7.53
CA LYS A 150 -6.49 14.37 -6.47
C LYS A 150 -5.16 13.97 -5.80
N ILE A 151 -4.72 12.72 -5.97
CA ILE A 151 -3.43 12.23 -5.48
C ILE A 151 -2.43 12.34 -6.64
N ASP A 152 -1.59 13.36 -6.60
CA ASP A 152 -0.53 13.61 -7.58
C ASP A 152 0.89 13.27 -7.05
N ILE A 153 1.91 13.51 -7.88
CA ILE A 153 3.34 13.25 -7.57
C ILE A 153 3.91 14.06 -6.39
N SER A 154 3.19 15.07 -5.88
CA SER A 154 3.57 15.84 -4.70
C SER A 154 3.09 15.19 -3.40
N HIS A 155 2.19 14.21 -3.48
CA HIS A 155 1.55 13.55 -2.35
C HIS A 155 2.26 12.28 -1.87
N PHE A 156 3.37 11.88 -2.50
CA PHE A 156 4.18 10.74 -2.08
C PHE A 156 5.66 10.94 -2.41
N ALA A 157 6.51 10.27 -1.63
CA ALA A 157 7.97 10.30 -1.73
C ALA A 157 8.52 11.72 -1.98
N ARG A 158 7.97 12.71 -1.26
CA ARG A 158 8.21 14.14 -1.54
C ARG A 158 9.66 14.54 -1.24
N ASN A 159 10.23 13.93 -0.20
CA ASN A 159 11.59 14.18 0.26
C ASN A 159 12.14 12.92 0.93
N LYS A 160 13.36 12.97 1.44
CA LYS A 160 14.01 11.86 2.17
C LYS A 160 13.26 11.35 3.41
N THR A 161 12.26 12.08 3.88
CA THR A 161 11.51 11.76 5.11
C THR A 161 10.07 11.32 4.86
N ASN A 162 9.35 11.91 3.91
CA ASN A 162 7.91 11.72 3.82
C ASN A 162 7.54 10.72 2.73
N LEU A 163 6.97 9.59 3.16
CA LEU A 163 6.44 8.57 2.26
C LEU A 163 5.14 9.05 1.60
N LEU A 164 4.18 9.57 2.38
CA LEU A 164 2.93 10.18 1.92
C LEU A 164 2.75 11.58 2.51
N THR A 165 2.06 12.46 1.78
CA THR A 165 1.73 13.83 2.16
C THR A 165 0.36 14.26 1.64
N GLY A 166 -0.19 15.35 2.18
CA GLY A 166 -1.50 15.92 1.79
C GLY A 166 -2.65 14.91 1.86
N ILE A 167 -3.51 14.89 0.85
CA ILE A 167 -4.71 14.04 0.87
C ILE A 167 -4.39 12.54 0.96
N ALA A 168 -3.25 12.08 0.45
CA ALA A 168 -2.89 10.67 0.47
C ALA A 168 -2.62 10.14 1.88
N ILE A 169 -1.95 10.93 2.74
CA ILE A 169 -1.72 10.53 4.13
C ILE A 169 -3.03 10.55 4.94
N GLU A 170 -3.90 11.54 4.71
CA GLU A 170 -5.22 11.63 5.36
C GLU A 170 -6.09 10.41 5.07
N ILE A 171 -6.21 10.03 3.79
CA ILE A 171 -6.96 8.82 3.40
C ILE A 171 -6.33 7.57 4.04
N TYR A 172 -5.00 7.48 4.07
CA TYR A 172 -4.34 6.33 4.68
C TYR A 172 -4.63 6.23 6.19
N THR A 173 -4.45 7.31 6.94
CA THR A 173 -4.53 7.28 8.41
C THR A 173 -5.95 7.26 8.93
N ASP A 174 -6.85 8.04 8.33
CA ASP A 174 -8.18 8.26 8.86
C ASP A 174 -9.23 7.32 8.30
N HIS A 175 -8.99 6.74 7.12
CA HIS A 175 -9.93 5.82 6.48
C HIS A 175 -9.35 4.41 6.40
N LEU A 176 -8.30 4.21 5.60
CA LEU A 176 -7.73 2.89 5.32
C LEU A 176 -7.30 2.15 6.60
N TYR A 177 -6.47 2.79 7.42
CA TYR A 177 -5.94 2.17 8.64
C TYR A 177 -7.04 1.86 9.67
N ARG A 178 -8.01 2.77 9.84
CA ARG A 178 -9.15 2.55 10.73
C ARG A 178 -10.04 1.42 10.21
N HIS A 179 -10.29 1.37 8.92
CA HIS A 179 -11.04 0.31 8.26
C HIS A 179 -10.37 -1.06 8.46
N ARG A 180 -9.05 -1.16 8.25
CA ARG A 180 -8.26 -2.37 8.52
C ARG A 180 -8.41 -2.84 9.95
N ASN A 181 -8.26 -1.93 10.93
CA ASN A 181 -8.37 -2.30 12.34
C ASN A 181 -9.77 -2.77 12.72
N ARG A 182 -10.83 -2.13 12.20
CA ARG A 182 -12.22 -2.59 12.41
C ARG A 182 -12.42 -4.01 11.94
N ILE A 183 -11.95 -4.32 10.73
CA ILE A 183 -12.07 -5.65 10.14
C ILE A 183 -11.25 -6.68 10.93
N ALA A 184 -9.98 -6.39 11.20
CA ALA A 184 -9.06 -7.35 11.82
C ALA A 184 -9.48 -7.73 13.25
N HIS A 185 -10.06 -6.78 14.00
CA HIS A 185 -10.56 -7.02 15.35
C HIS A 185 -12.05 -7.38 15.40
N ASN A 186 -12.69 -7.52 14.23
CA ASN A 186 -14.12 -7.72 14.08
C ASN A 186 -14.95 -6.78 14.99
N THR A 187 -14.55 -5.51 15.12
CA THR A 187 -15.18 -4.60 16.08
C THR A 187 -16.65 -4.33 15.75
N LEU A 188 -17.06 -4.61 14.51
CA LEU A 188 -18.46 -4.54 14.05
C LEU A 188 -19.36 -5.59 14.72
N SER A 189 -18.82 -6.73 15.19
CA SER A 189 -19.65 -7.71 15.92
C SER A 189 -20.02 -7.24 17.33
N TYR A 190 -19.24 -6.32 17.89
CA TYR A 190 -19.46 -5.76 19.23
C TYR A 190 -20.18 -4.40 19.20
N GLN A 191 -20.03 -3.66 18.10
CA GLN A 191 -20.66 -2.36 17.92
C GLN A 191 -21.96 -2.50 17.12
N GLN A 192 -23.11 -2.22 17.75
CA GLN A 192 -24.36 -1.90 17.03
C GLN A 192 -24.23 -0.52 16.35
N ASN A 193 -23.25 -0.35 15.46
CA ASN A 193 -23.01 0.90 14.75
C ASN A 193 -23.68 0.82 13.38
N LEU A 194 -25.01 0.91 13.35
CA LEU A 194 -25.66 1.46 12.16
C LEU A 194 -25.13 2.89 12.00
N PRO A 195 -24.51 3.25 10.86
CA PRO A 195 -24.07 4.61 10.64
C PRO A 195 -25.29 5.54 10.79
N THR A 196 -25.17 6.57 11.60
CA THR A 196 -26.25 7.56 11.73
C THR A 196 -26.41 8.29 10.39
N LEU A 197 -27.61 8.79 10.11
CA LEU A 197 -27.88 9.56 8.87
C LEU A 197 -26.85 10.68 8.66
N ARG A 198 -26.38 11.33 9.72
CA ARG A 198 -25.32 12.35 9.67
C ARG A 198 -23.94 11.82 9.23
N VAL A 199 -23.63 10.57 9.55
CA VAL A 199 -22.40 9.90 9.08
C VAL A 199 -22.56 9.51 7.61
N LEU A 200 -23.77 9.10 7.21
CA LEU A 200 -24.10 8.81 5.82
C LEU A 200 -24.12 10.06 4.92
N GLU A 201 -24.45 11.21 5.50
CA GLU A 201 -24.42 12.52 4.84
C GLU A 201 -23.01 13.14 4.84
N SER A 202 -22.02 12.53 5.49
CA SER A 202 -20.68 13.11 5.57
C SER A 202 -19.93 12.99 4.24
N GLU A 203 -19.35 14.10 3.78
CA GLU A 203 -18.54 14.14 2.54
C GLU A 203 -17.32 13.21 2.58
N THR A 204 -16.89 12.79 3.78
CA THR A 204 -15.74 11.90 3.99
C THR A 204 -16.06 10.43 3.76
N GLN A 205 -17.34 10.03 3.69
CA GLN A 205 -17.70 8.64 3.41
C GLN A 205 -17.23 8.19 2.02
N ILE A 206 -17.05 9.11 1.09
CA ILE A 206 -16.53 8.81 -0.26
C ILE A 206 -15.12 8.19 -0.21
N TYR A 207 -14.37 8.40 0.88
CA TYR A 207 -13.06 7.80 1.12
C TYR A 207 -13.13 6.38 1.71
N GLU A 208 -14.29 5.94 2.19
CA GLU A 208 -14.53 4.55 2.64
C GLU A 208 -14.74 3.62 1.44
N ASN A 209 -13.65 3.37 0.71
CA ASN A 209 -13.70 2.78 -0.63
C ASN A 209 -12.55 1.79 -0.84
N TYR A 210 -12.89 0.51 -1.05
CA TYR A 210 -11.88 -0.55 -1.24
C TYR A 210 -10.97 -0.29 -2.44
N PHE A 211 -11.47 0.25 -3.56
CA PHE A 211 -10.62 0.55 -4.72
C PHE A 211 -9.61 1.66 -4.41
N LEU A 212 -10.02 2.67 -3.64
CA LEU A 212 -9.10 3.70 -3.15
C LEU A 212 -8.06 3.13 -2.18
N TYR A 213 -8.47 2.18 -1.32
CA TYR A 213 -7.55 1.50 -0.41
C TYR A 213 -6.54 0.64 -1.17
N PHE A 214 -6.99 -0.16 -2.15
CA PHE A 214 -6.10 -0.94 -3.01
C PHE A 214 -5.15 -0.04 -3.77
N TYR A 215 -5.64 1.07 -4.34
CA TYR A 215 -4.83 2.06 -5.02
C TYR A 215 -3.69 2.58 -4.14
N LEU A 216 -3.98 3.01 -2.90
CA LEU A 216 -2.95 3.49 -1.99
C LEU A 216 -1.95 2.40 -1.58
N LEU A 217 -2.42 1.17 -1.36
CA LEU A 217 -1.54 0.05 -1.02
C LEU A 217 -0.59 -0.30 -2.17
N ILE A 218 -1.10 -0.32 -3.40
CA ILE A 218 -0.30 -0.56 -4.60
C ILE A 218 0.65 0.62 -4.88
N LEU A 219 0.22 1.86 -4.65
CA LEU A 219 1.09 3.04 -4.77
C LEU A 219 2.30 2.93 -3.84
N ILE A 220 2.06 2.63 -2.57
CA ILE A 220 3.13 2.43 -1.57
C ILE A 220 4.03 1.26 -2.00
N ASP A 221 3.44 0.14 -2.45
CA ASP A 221 4.20 -1.02 -2.90
C ASP A 221 5.15 -0.70 -4.06
N ASN A 222 4.66 0.01 -5.07
CA ASN A 222 5.45 0.43 -6.23
C ASN A 222 6.62 1.35 -5.82
N VAL A 223 6.37 2.28 -4.89
CA VAL A 223 7.44 3.13 -4.33
C VAL A 223 8.53 2.29 -3.67
N PHE A 224 8.15 1.32 -2.82
CA PHE A 224 9.14 0.47 -2.15
C PHE A 224 9.88 -0.46 -3.10
N ILE A 225 9.21 -1.02 -4.10
CA ILE A 225 9.85 -1.85 -5.13
C ILE A 225 10.92 -1.07 -5.87
N ASP A 226 10.60 0.14 -6.35
CA ASP A 226 11.55 0.93 -7.13
C ASP A 226 12.71 1.45 -6.27
N LEU A 227 12.46 1.86 -5.03
CA LEU A 227 13.53 2.20 -4.09
C LEU A 227 14.43 1.00 -3.79
N TYR A 228 13.85 -0.19 -3.63
CA TYR A 228 14.62 -1.38 -3.31
C TYR A 228 15.44 -1.89 -4.50
N LYS A 229 14.95 -1.77 -5.74
CA LYS A 229 15.76 -2.00 -6.95
C LYS A 229 16.98 -1.09 -6.96
N LYS A 230 16.77 0.21 -6.73
CA LYS A 230 17.86 1.18 -6.66
C LYS A 230 18.86 0.86 -5.55
N TYR A 231 18.38 0.39 -4.41
CA TYR A 231 19.25 -0.08 -3.32
C TYR A 231 20.14 -1.25 -3.75
N LEU A 232 19.58 -2.26 -4.43
CA LEU A 232 20.36 -3.38 -4.96
C LEU A 232 21.38 -2.92 -6.02
N GLU A 233 20.97 -2.06 -6.96
CA GLU A 233 21.88 -1.47 -7.96
C GLU A 233 23.04 -0.73 -7.28
N THR A 234 22.76 0.05 -6.24
CA THR A 234 23.78 0.80 -5.48
C THR A 234 24.75 -0.13 -4.75
N LEU A 235 24.27 -1.25 -4.20
CA LEU A 235 25.12 -2.28 -3.59
C LEU A 235 26.03 -2.98 -4.59
N GLU A 236 25.54 -3.21 -5.82
CA GLU A 236 26.33 -3.83 -6.89
C GLU A 236 27.40 -2.86 -7.45
N GLU A 237 27.09 -1.57 -7.55
CA GLU A 237 28.04 -0.54 -8.01
C GLU A 237 29.12 -0.21 -6.98
N PHE A 238 28.78 -0.24 -5.69
CA PHE A 238 29.69 0.07 -4.58
C PHE A 238 29.75 -1.09 -3.57
N PRO A 239 30.32 -2.25 -3.94
CA PRO A 239 30.47 -3.38 -3.03
C PRO A 239 31.35 -2.99 -1.84
N SER A 240 30.90 -3.36 -0.64
CA SER A 240 31.55 -3.09 0.64
C SER A 240 32.80 -3.93 0.89
#